data_AF-A0A1G2YGK0-F1
#
_entry.id   AF-A0A1G2YGK0-F1
#
_cell.length_a   1.000
_cell.length_b   1.000
_cell.length_c   1.000
_cell.angle_alpha   90.00
_cell.angle_beta   90.00
_cell.angle_gamma   90.00
#
_symmetry.space_group_name_H-M   'P 1'
#
loop_
_entity.id
_entity.type
_entity.pdbx_description
1 polymer ?
#
loop_
_entity_poly.entity_id
_entity_poly.type
_entity_poly.pdbx_seq_one_letter_code
_entity_poly.pdbx_strand_id
1 'polypeptide(L)'
;MWFNGTELSMKAQRALRNEQVTVVTHCSGYAHCIYDEATIDPARFKHIDGRLRAFCSANLDMGMFANFLRAQTKYQKYMQFCKDCHGQARFVKAETLFSYEHGSDMRICDHTHEKLLEEVHDEDWYCCELPGRIRCDTLTEFLAGNKLDPRKGEDREKLVKFVQGIIPDPAKFAADLYDFVHIEPRLPGLDKKYVKSKPIEINPQWDRFQVIDYLESIRGENETADLAFYAYRDMTRCRWEPFIKAAVERNPVSIEAAKNKTAQENYDWLCSMPNESIYEGPRLATPDELANYGRGDGIEKAFTFANILMTKMPEEELQIIIDGPEVVVKNSKEWRFESAKGLQKQITLAKARIAITA
;
A
#
# COMPACT_ATOMS: atom_id res chain seq x y z
N MET A 1 15.98 -4.18 6.40
CA MET A 1 16.43 -2.89 6.96
C MET A 1 15.74 -1.78 6.19
N TRP A 2 14.99 -0.92 6.87
CA TRP A 2 14.21 0.17 6.24
C TRP A 2 15.13 1.20 5.57
N PHE A 3 16.33 1.47 6.10
CA PHE A 3 17.31 2.45 5.61
C PHE A 3 18.63 1.81 5.13
N ASN A 4 18.56 0.93 4.13
CA ASN A 4 19.73 0.17 3.63
C ASN A 4 20.36 0.74 2.34
N GLY A 5 19.89 1.90 1.86
CA GLY A 5 20.41 2.52 0.65
C GLY A 5 19.99 1.89 -0.68
N THR A 6 19.08 0.90 -0.67
CA THR A 6 18.61 0.21 -1.89
C THR A 6 17.45 0.95 -2.56
N GLU A 7 17.36 0.83 -3.89
CA GLU A 7 16.24 1.38 -4.66
C GLU A 7 14.89 0.80 -4.21
N LEU A 8 14.84 -0.51 -3.89
CA LEU A 8 13.62 -1.15 -3.41
C LEU A 8 13.12 -0.51 -2.11
N SER A 9 14.02 -0.21 -1.17
CA SER A 9 13.64 0.46 0.08
C SER A 9 13.19 1.89 -0.17
N MET A 10 13.85 2.62 -1.07
CA MET A 10 13.41 3.97 -1.47
C MET A 10 12.01 3.95 -2.10
N LYS A 11 11.71 2.98 -2.96
CA LYS A 11 10.36 2.79 -3.54
C LYS A 11 9.34 2.43 -2.47
N ALA A 12 9.67 1.54 -1.54
CA ALA A 12 8.78 1.14 -0.46
C ALA A 12 8.46 2.31 0.50
N GLN A 13 9.41 3.22 0.72
CA GLN A 13 9.23 4.42 1.56
C GLN A 13 8.45 5.54 0.88
N ARG A 14 8.32 5.53 -0.45
CA ARG A 14 7.80 6.66 -1.24
C ARG A 14 6.44 7.16 -0.74
N ALA A 15 5.52 6.23 -0.49
CA ALA A 15 4.18 6.57 -0.03
C ALA A 15 4.23 7.26 1.35
N LEU A 16 4.93 6.68 2.32
CA LEU A 16 5.03 7.27 3.66
C LEU A 16 5.75 8.63 3.70
N ARG A 17 6.67 8.87 2.77
CA ARG A 17 7.36 10.18 2.63
C ARG A 17 6.44 11.25 2.04
N ASN A 18 5.73 10.91 0.97
CA ASN A 18 5.11 11.91 0.11
C ASN A 18 3.58 12.00 0.22
N GLU A 19 2.94 11.00 0.81
CA GLU A 19 1.48 10.88 0.82
C GLU A 19 0.93 10.93 2.25
N GLN A 20 -0.34 11.30 2.35
CA GLN A 20 -1.11 11.24 3.58
C GLN A 20 -1.58 9.79 3.77
N VAL A 21 -1.39 9.22 4.97
CA VAL A 21 -2.01 7.94 5.29
C VAL A 21 -3.52 8.13 5.37
N THR A 22 -4.25 7.42 4.51
CA THR A 22 -5.71 7.54 4.38
C THR A 22 -6.44 6.95 5.58
N VAL A 23 -6.02 5.77 6.04
CA VAL A 23 -6.67 5.04 7.13
C VAL A 23 -5.66 4.31 7.99
N VAL A 24 -5.89 4.32 9.30
CA VAL A 24 -5.21 3.46 10.27
C VAL A 24 -6.28 2.60 10.93
N THR A 25 -6.13 1.28 10.87
CA THR A 25 -7.10 0.31 11.41
C THR A 25 -6.49 -0.52 12.53
N HIS A 26 -7.31 -0.86 13.51
CA HIS A 26 -6.99 -1.74 14.64
C HIS A 26 -8.27 -2.47 15.05
N CYS A 27 -8.18 -3.57 15.80
CA CYS A 27 -9.37 -4.30 16.24
C CYS A 27 -10.33 -3.45 17.10
N SER A 28 -9.83 -2.40 17.75
CA SER A 28 -10.65 -1.43 18.50
C SER A 28 -11.40 -0.43 17.62
N GLY A 29 -11.07 -0.29 16.32
CA GLY A 29 -11.66 0.71 15.43
C GLY A 29 -10.67 1.29 14.43
N TYR A 30 -11.02 2.43 13.83
CA TYR A 30 -10.21 3.07 12.79
C TYR A 30 -10.07 4.59 12.99
N ALA A 31 -9.08 5.17 12.31
CA ALA A 31 -8.96 6.61 12.08
C ALA A 31 -8.79 6.86 10.58
N HIS A 32 -9.64 7.70 9.98
CA HIS A 32 -9.66 7.98 8.55
C HIS A 32 -9.37 9.46 8.28
N CYS A 33 -8.65 9.81 7.22
CA CYS A 33 -8.28 11.20 6.94
C CYS A 33 -9.49 12.11 6.70
N ILE A 34 -10.54 11.61 6.05
CA ILE A 34 -11.75 12.37 5.67
C ILE A 34 -12.72 12.63 6.84
N TYR A 35 -12.91 11.69 7.77
CA TYR A 35 -13.96 11.78 8.79
C TYR A 35 -13.44 12.42 10.07
N ASP A 36 -14.21 13.33 10.69
CA ASP A 36 -13.80 14.01 11.92
C ASP A 36 -13.70 13.08 13.14
N GLU A 37 -14.50 12.01 13.12
CA GLU A 37 -14.56 11.02 14.18
C GLU A 37 -13.57 9.87 13.96
N ALA A 38 -13.02 9.36 15.04
CA ALA A 38 -12.19 8.16 15.07
C ALA A 38 -12.71 7.19 16.13
N THR A 39 -12.84 5.92 15.77
CA THR A 39 -13.34 4.88 16.68
C THR A 39 -12.23 4.08 17.36
N ILE A 40 -11.01 4.16 16.80
CA ILE A 40 -9.83 3.50 17.37
C ILE A 40 -9.55 3.99 18.80
N ASP A 41 -9.13 3.09 19.68
CA ASP A 41 -8.69 3.45 21.04
C ASP A 41 -7.52 4.46 20.96
N PRO A 42 -7.62 5.65 21.59
CA PRO A 42 -6.58 6.68 21.57
C PRO A 42 -5.22 6.19 22.07
N ALA A 43 -5.19 5.33 23.09
CA ALA A 43 -3.95 4.80 23.64
C ALA A 43 -3.29 3.82 22.66
N ARG A 44 -4.09 3.02 21.96
CA ARG A 44 -3.60 2.12 20.90
C ARG A 44 -3.11 2.90 19.69
N PHE A 45 -3.83 3.94 19.28
CA PHE A 45 -3.41 4.82 18.20
C PHE A 45 -2.07 5.49 18.52
N LYS A 46 -1.93 6.09 19.71
CA LYS A 46 -0.66 6.69 20.17
C LYS A 46 0.49 5.68 20.22
N HIS A 47 0.21 4.45 20.62
CA HIS A 47 1.20 3.39 20.61
C HIS A 47 1.66 3.05 19.18
N ILE A 48 0.73 2.89 18.24
CA ILE A 48 1.04 2.62 16.83
C ILE A 48 1.83 3.77 16.22
N ASP A 49 1.41 5.02 16.45
CA ASP A 49 2.11 6.23 15.99
C ASP A 49 3.55 6.25 16.51
N GLY A 50 3.76 6.04 17.80
CA GLY A 50 5.09 5.99 18.40
C GLY A 50 5.97 4.87 17.83
N ARG A 51 5.41 3.67 17.65
CA ARG A 51 6.13 2.52 17.06
C ARG A 51 6.50 2.76 15.60
N LEU A 52 5.59 3.33 14.81
CA LEU A 52 5.84 3.65 13.42
C LEU A 52 6.91 4.74 13.29
N ARG A 53 6.82 5.83 14.06
CA ARG A 53 7.84 6.89 14.07
C ARG A 53 9.22 6.39 14.48
N ALA A 54 9.27 5.50 15.46
CA ALA A 54 10.50 4.85 15.88
C ALA A 54 11.06 3.96 14.75
N PHE A 55 10.21 3.21 14.05
CA PHE A 55 10.61 2.40 12.89
C PHE A 55 11.06 3.26 11.69
N CYS A 56 10.46 4.44 11.52
CA CYS A 56 10.78 5.44 10.51
C CYS A 56 11.95 6.35 10.93
N SER A 57 12.74 5.96 11.93
CA SER A 57 13.94 6.68 12.35
C SER A 57 15.10 5.71 12.54
N ALA A 58 16.27 6.10 12.06
CA ALA A 58 17.53 5.40 12.30
C ALA A 58 18.53 6.29 13.04
N ASN A 59 19.32 5.67 13.92
CA ASN A 59 20.49 6.34 14.49
C ASN A 59 21.57 6.48 13.41
N LEU A 60 22.32 7.57 13.47
CA LEU A 60 23.41 7.83 12.54
C LEU A 60 24.71 7.24 13.09
N ASP A 61 25.11 6.10 12.54
CA ASP A 61 26.44 5.52 12.66
C ASP A 61 27.13 5.43 11.29
N MET A 62 28.36 4.93 11.25
CA MET A 62 29.11 4.85 9.99
C MET A 62 28.47 3.86 9.00
N GLY A 63 27.81 2.79 9.46
CA GLY A 63 27.09 1.85 8.60
C GLY A 63 25.86 2.51 7.95
N MET A 64 25.11 3.28 8.71
CA MET A 64 23.99 4.09 8.22
C MET A 64 24.46 5.18 7.26
N PHE A 65 25.61 5.80 7.53
CA PHE A 65 26.23 6.76 6.64
C PHE A 65 26.67 6.12 5.32
N ALA A 66 27.24 4.92 5.36
CA ALA A 66 27.55 4.15 4.15
C ALA A 66 26.26 3.85 3.36
N ASN A 67 25.16 3.48 4.02
CA ASN A 67 23.85 3.30 3.36
C ASN A 67 23.33 4.60 2.71
N PHE A 68 23.57 5.75 3.33
CA PHE A 68 23.25 7.05 2.75
C PHE A 68 24.07 7.30 1.47
N LEU A 69 25.38 7.04 1.50
CA LEU A 69 26.25 7.17 0.32
C LEU A 69 25.89 6.19 -0.81
N ARG A 70 25.34 5.01 -0.50
CA ARG A 70 24.77 4.07 -1.50
C ARG A 70 23.58 4.71 -2.22
N ALA A 71 22.68 5.36 -1.48
CA ALA A 71 21.50 6.01 -2.06
C ALA A 71 21.83 7.33 -2.77
N GLN A 72 22.79 8.10 -2.26
CA GLN A 72 23.16 9.43 -2.76
C GLN A 72 24.59 9.42 -3.31
N THR A 73 24.77 8.70 -4.43
CA THR A 73 26.08 8.52 -5.09
C THR A 73 26.81 9.84 -5.39
N LYS A 74 26.07 10.94 -5.58
CA LYS A 74 26.60 12.29 -5.78
C LYS A 74 27.56 12.78 -4.68
N TYR A 75 27.48 12.23 -3.47
CA TYR A 75 28.33 12.58 -2.34
C TYR A 75 29.59 11.73 -2.20
N GLN A 76 29.69 10.59 -2.91
CA GLN A 76 30.85 9.69 -2.80
C GLN A 76 32.16 10.39 -3.19
N LYS A 77 32.14 11.26 -4.19
CA LYS A 77 33.32 12.03 -4.64
C LYS A 77 33.97 12.94 -3.58
N TYR A 78 33.29 13.20 -2.47
CA TYR A 78 33.81 13.99 -1.35
C TYR A 78 34.34 13.13 -0.21
N MET A 79 34.39 11.81 -0.37
CA MET A 79 34.75 10.87 0.67
C MET A 79 35.93 10.00 0.23
N GLN A 80 36.70 9.54 1.22
CA GLN A 80 37.80 8.59 1.03
C GLN A 80 37.92 7.64 2.23
N PHE A 81 38.34 6.40 1.97
CA PHE A 81 38.60 5.38 2.98
C PHE A 81 40.10 5.21 3.17
N CYS A 82 40.51 4.87 4.39
CA CYS A 82 41.91 4.69 4.77
C CYS A 82 42.11 3.26 5.28
N LYS A 83 43.23 2.64 4.88
CA LYS A 83 43.72 1.36 5.42
C LYS A 83 45.19 1.51 5.81
N ASP A 84 45.61 0.86 6.89
CA ASP A 84 47.03 0.73 7.22
C ASP A 84 47.63 -0.45 6.43
N CYS A 85 48.70 -0.18 5.68
CA CYS A 85 49.49 -1.20 5.01
C CYS A 85 50.95 -1.08 5.47
N HIS A 86 51.37 -1.96 6.39
CA HIS A 86 52.74 -2.01 6.92
C HIS A 86 53.21 -0.69 7.56
N GLY A 87 52.33 0.01 8.28
CA GLY A 87 52.64 1.28 8.94
C GLY A 87 52.60 2.50 8.02
N GLN A 88 52.13 2.33 6.78
CA GLN A 88 51.83 3.43 5.86
C GLN A 88 50.34 3.48 5.57
N ALA A 89 49.72 4.64 5.81
CA ALA A 89 48.33 4.89 5.48
C ALA A 89 48.15 4.95 3.95
N ARG A 90 47.23 4.13 3.42
CA ARG A 90 46.80 4.17 2.03
C ARG A 90 45.35 4.62 1.95
N PHE A 91 45.03 5.37 0.88
CA PHE A 91 43.74 5.99 0.69
C PHE A 91 43.08 5.53 -0.60
N VAL A 92 41.76 5.32 -0.58
CA VAL A 92 40.95 4.99 -1.76
C VAL A 92 39.74 5.91 -1.84
N LYS A 93 39.37 6.32 -3.05
CA LYS A 93 38.17 7.13 -3.31
C LYS A 93 36.93 6.33 -2.96
N ALA A 94 35.93 6.96 -2.33
CA ALA A 94 34.71 6.24 -1.98
C ALA A 94 33.97 5.71 -3.21
N GLU A 95 33.87 6.48 -4.31
CA GLU A 95 33.21 6.01 -5.53
C GLU A 95 33.87 4.76 -6.15
N THR A 96 35.19 4.64 -6.01
CA THR A 96 35.94 3.45 -6.42
C THR A 96 35.56 2.28 -5.52
N LEU A 97 35.62 2.45 -4.21
CA LEU A 97 35.28 1.39 -3.26
C LEU A 97 33.82 0.91 -3.38
N PHE A 98 32.86 1.84 -3.58
CA PHE A 98 31.45 1.50 -3.84
C PHE A 98 31.27 0.75 -5.17
N SER A 99 32.15 0.95 -6.15
CA SER A 99 32.13 0.18 -7.40
C SER A 99 32.57 -1.28 -7.19
N TYR A 100 33.58 -1.52 -6.34
CA TYR A 100 33.97 -2.88 -5.93
C TYR A 100 32.87 -3.57 -5.11
N GLU A 101 32.19 -2.84 -4.22
CA GLU A 101 31.05 -3.36 -3.47
C GLU A 101 29.93 -3.86 -4.42
N HIS A 102 29.67 -3.16 -5.53
CA HIS A 102 28.64 -3.58 -6.47
C HIS A 102 28.97 -4.91 -7.18
N GLY A 103 30.26 -5.23 -7.31
CA GLY A 103 30.76 -6.45 -7.96
C GLY A 103 31.02 -7.62 -7.00
N SER A 104 30.80 -7.47 -5.70
CA SER A 104 31.11 -8.48 -4.68
C SER A 104 29.94 -8.72 -3.72
N ASP A 105 29.99 -9.81 -2.97
CA ASP A 105 29.02 -10.10 -1.88
C ASP A 105 29.38 -9.34 -0.58
N MET A 106 30.38 -8.46 -0.62
CA MET A 106 30.91 -7.77 0.55
C MET A 106 30.37 -6.36 0.66
N ARG A 107 30.40 -5.77 1.86
CA ARG A 107 29.81 -4.46 2.12
C ARG A 107 30.73 -3.53 2.90
N ILE A 108 30.74 -2.28 2.47
CA ILE A 108 31.38 -1.17 3.16
C ILE A 108 30.72 -0.96 4.53
N CYS A 109 31.57 -0.83 5.56
CA CYS A 109 31.17 -0.62 6.96
C CYS A 109 30.27 -1.73 7.54
N ASP A 110 30.46 -2.95 7.07
CA ASP A 110 29.91 -4.19 7.65
C ASP A 110 31.06 -5.14 8.05
N HIS A 111 30.75 -6.31 8.62
CA HIS A 111 31.72 -7.33 9.02
C HIS A 111 32.61 -7.87 7.87
N THR A 112 32.23 -7.64 6.61
CA THR A 112 33.02 -8.00 5.41
C THR A 112 33.86 -6.85 4.86
N HIS A 113 33.85 -5.67 5.50
CA HIS A 113 34.54 -4.48 5.02
C HIS A 113 36.03 -4.69 4.78
N GLU A 114 36.74 -5.34 5.72
CA GLU A 114 38.19 -5.59 5.59
C GLU A 114 38.53 -6.43 4.36
N LYS A 115 37.71 -7.44 4.07
CA LYS A 115 37.88 -8.29 2.88
C LYS A 115 37.63 -7.52 1.59
N LEU A 116 36.66 -6.58 1.60
CA LEU A 116 36.43 -5.69 0.46
C LEU A 116 37.65 -4.78 0.20
N LEU A 117 38.31 -4.30 1.25
CA LEU A 117 39.54 -3.51 1.09
C LEU A 117 40.71 -4.34 0.53
N GLU A 118 40.71 -5.66 0.71
CA GLU A 118 41.70 -6.57 0.12
C GLU A 118 41.47 -6.85 -1.37
N GLU A 119 40.24 -6.70 -1.88
CA GLU A 119 39.93 -6.84 -3.31
C GLU A 119 40.30 -5.62 -4.16
N VAL A 120 40.51 -4.46 -3.52
CA VAL A 120 40.88 -3.23 -4.22
C VAL A 120 42.28 -3.37 -4.82
N HIS A 121 42.39 -3.22 -6.13
CA HIS A 121 43.67 -3.28 -6.84
C HIS A 121 44.67 -2.22 -6.33
N ASP A 122 45.96 -2.58 -6.27
CA ASP A 122 47.04 -1.70 -5.80
C ASP A 122 47.10 -0.35 -6.52
N GLU A 123 46.69 -0.29 -7.80
CA GLU A 123 46.68 0.93 -8.61
C GLU A 123 45.61 1.95 -8.18
N ASP A 124 44.55 1.50 -7.51
CA ASP A 124 43.47 2.36 -7.00
C ASP A 124 43.81 2.99 -5.63
N TRP A 125 44.91 2.56 -5.01
CA TRP A 125 45.39 3.09 -3.74
C TRP A 125 46.34 4.28 -3.92
N TYR A 126 46.13 5.30 -3.10
CA TYR A 126 46.97 6.50 -3.03
C TYR A 126 47.81 6.50 -1.75
N CYS A 127 49.07 6.91 -1.85
CA CYS A 127 50.01 6.99 -0.71
C CYS A 127 49.82 8.25 0.15
N CYS A 128 48.95 9.17 -0.26
CA CYS A 128 48.67 10.41 0.46
C CYS A 128 47.18 10.73 0.42
N GLU A 129 46.74 11.53 1.39
CA GLU A 129 45.37 11.98 1.49
C GLU A 129 44.98 12.80 0.25
N LEU A 130 43.84 12.44 -0.36
CA LEU A 130 43.35 13.11 -1.55
C LEU A 130 42.73 14.47 -1.17
N PRO A 131 43.12 15.58 -1.84
CA PRO A 131 42.60 16.90 -1.50
C PRO A 131 41.10 17.01 -1.83
N GLY A 132 40.37 17.78 -1.00
CA GLY A 132 38.93 18.00 -1.19
C GLY A 132 38.06 16.79 -0.86
N ARG A 133 38.54 15.89 0.01
CA ARG A 133 37.80 14.70 0.47
C ARG A 133 37.90 14.52 1.97
N ILE A 134 36.81 14.08 2.57
CA ILE A 134 36.70 13.75 3.99
C ILE A 134 37.12 12.29 4.19
N ARG A 135 37.96 12.06 5.19
CA ARG A 135 38.34 10.74 5.67
C ARG A 135 37.23 10.07 6.48
N CYS A 136 36.82 8.88 6.05
CA CYS A 136 35.73 8.12 6.68
C CYS A 136 36.05 7.68 8.13
N ASP A 137 37.32 7.49 8.47
CA ASP A 137 37.78 7.22 9.83
C ASP A 137 37.61 8.45 10.74
N THR A 138 38.01 9.64 10.28
CA THR A 138 37.74 10.91 11.00
C THR A 138 36.24 11.16 11.15
N LEU A 139 35.45 10.84 10.12
CA LEU A 139 33.99 10.91 10.19
C LEU A 139 33.44 9.93 11.24
N THR A 140 34.00 8.71 11.32
CA THR A 140 33.59 7.70 12.32
C THR A 140 33.85 8.22 13.74
N GLU A 141 35.01 8.80 14.00
CA GLU A 141 35.35 9.43 15.28
C GLU A 141 34.40 10.59 15.61
N PHE A 142 34.10 11.44 14.63
CA PHE A 142 33.18 12.55 14.78
C PHE A 142 31.76 12.10 15.13
N LEU A 143 31.24 11.06 14.46
CA LEU A 143 29.93 10.47 14.74
C LEU A 143 29.88 9.82 16.14
N ALA A 144 30.90 9.05 16.50
CA ALA A 144 30.98 8.35 17.79
C ALA A 144 31.10 9.31 18.97
N GLY A 145 31.94 10.36 18.85
CA GLY A 145 32.20 11.32 19.91
C GLY A 145 31.02 12.26 20.21
N ASN A 146 30.17 12.55 19.22
CA ASN A 146 29.08 13.52 19.35
C ASN A 146 27.69 12.90 19.49
N LYS A 147 27.51 11.59 19.22
CA LYS A 147 26.20 10.91 19.16
C LYS A 147 25.15 11.74 18.41
N LEU A 148 25.52 12.17 17.20
CA LEU A 148 24.71 13.12 16.45
C LEU A 148 23.33 12.55 16.13
N ASP A 149 22.32 13.36 16.38
CA ASP A 149 20.96 13.09 15.95
C ASP A 149 20.56 14.11 14.88
N PRO A 150 20.49 13.72 13.59
CA PRO A 150 20.11 14.63 12.51
C PRO A 150 18.73 15.29 12.71
N ARG A 151 17.88 14.78 13.62
CA ARG A 151 16.58 15.39 13.95
C ARG A 151 16.72 16.65 14.81
N LYS A 152 17.84 16.84 15.50
CA LYS A 152 18.11 18.03 16.31
C LYS A 152 18.76 19.13 15.46
N GLY A 153 18.28 20.36 15.60
CA GLY A 153 18.84 21.52 14.87
C GLY A 153 20.34 21.72 15.13
N GLU A 154 20.74 21.68 16.40
CA GLU A 154 22.14 21.88 16.82
C GLU A 154 23.11 20.85 16.23
N ASP A 155 22.69 19.58 16.16
CA ASP A 155 23.53 18.50 15.62
C ASP A 155 23.67 18.59 14.09
N ARG A 156 22.64 19.09 13.40
CA ARG A 156 22.73 19.43 11.97
C ARG A 156 23.72 20.57 11.73
N GLU A 157 23.74 21.59 12.59
CA GLU A 157 24.73 22.67 12.49
C GLU A 157 26.17 22.19 12.68
N LYS A 158 26.40 21.25 13.61
CA LYS A 158 27.71 20.60 13.77
C LYS A 158 28.13 19.85 12.51
N LEU A 159 27.21 19.10 11.88
CA LEU A 159 27.47 18.40 10.64
C LEU A 159 27.80 19.36 9.49
N VAL A 160 27.05 20.46 9.37
CA VAL A 160 27.30 21.52 8.39
C VAL A 160 28.70 22.09 8.56
N LYS A 161 29.10 22.43 9.78
CA LYS A 161 30.45 22.95 10.08
C LYS A 161 31.55 21.94 9.75
N PHE A 162 31.32 20.65 10.03
CA PHE A 162 32.29 19.59 9.77
C PHE A 162 32.57 19.41 8.27
N VAL A 163 31.55 19.47 7.42
CA VAL A 163 31.72 19.28 5.96
C VAL A 163 32.00 20.58 5.20
N GLN A 164 31.99 21.72 5.90
CA GLN A 164 32.21 23.04 5.33
C GLN A 164 33.60 23.13 4.69
N GLY A 165 33.68 23.68 3.49
CA GLY A 165 34.94 23.83 2.74
C GLY A 165 35.31 22.64 1.86
N ILE A 166 34.67 21.48 2.04
CA ILE A 166 34.83 20.31 1.17
C ILE A 166 33.59 20.08 0.31
N ILE A 167 32.42 20.04 0.94
CA ILE A 167 31.15 19.88 0.22
C ILE A 167 30.62 21.27 -0.18
N PRO A 168 30.28 21.52 -1.46
CA PRO A 168 29.85 22.84 -1.94
C PRO A 168 28.58 23.38 -1.27
N ASP A 169 27.65 22.49 -0.92
CA ASP A 169 26.42 22.83 -0.22
C ASP A 169 26.26 21.97 1.05
N PRO A 170 26.91 22.38 2.16
CA PRO A 170 26.85 21.68 3.44
C PRO A 170 25.44 21.57 4.01
N ALA A 171 24.61 22.61 3.82
CA ALA A 171 23.25 22.66 4.35
C ALA A 171 22.36 21.63 3.66
N LYS A 172 22.44 21.55 2.33
CA LYS A 172 21.73 20.52 1.56
C LYS A 172 22.21 19.11 1.88
N PHE A 173 23.52 18.91 2.07
CA PHE A 173 24.04 17.61 2.51
C PHE A 173 23.45 17.17 3.86
N ALA A 174 23.40 18.07 4.84
CA ALA A 174 22.81 17.78 6.13
C ALA A 174 21.29 17.51 6.04
N ALA A 175 20.57 18.24 5.17
CA ALA A 175 19.15 18.01 4.89
C ALA A 175 18.91 16.65 4.22
N ASP A 176 19.68 16.31 3.18
CA ASP A 176 19.57 15.04 2.47
C ASP A 176 19.87 13.85 3.40
N LEU A 177 20.85 14.00 4.32
CA LEU A 177 21.15 12.97 5.32
C LEU A 177 20.04 12.83 6.35
N TYR A 178 19.48 13.95 6.83
CA TYR A 178 18.31 13.96 7.71
C TYR A 178 17.12 13.24 7.07
N ASP A 179 16.77 13.62 5.84
CA ASP A 179 15.69 13.00 5.09
C ASP A 179 15.99 11.51 4.84
N PHE A 180 17.24 11.12 4.68
CA PHE A 180 17.59 9.72 4.53
C PHE A 180 17.31 8.92 5.81
N VAL A 181 17.77 9.38 6.98
CA VAL A 181 17.67 8.60 8.24
C VAL A 181 16.34 8.75 8.96
N HIS A 182 15.49 9.68 8.53
CA HIS A 182 14.23 9.97 9.19
C HIS A 182 13.09 10.20 8.18
N ILE A 183 11.95 9.59 8.46
CA ILE A 183 10.69 9.79 7.74
C ILE A 183 9.64 10.20 8.76
N GLU A 184 8.95 11.29 8.47
CA GLU A 184 7.88 11.80 9.30
C GLU A 184 6.52 11.37 8.71
N PRO A 185 5.91 10.27 9.17
CA PRO A 185 4.67 9.77 8.61
C PRO A 185 3.50 10.71 8.94
N ARG A 186 2.69 11.02 7.92
CA ARG A 186 1.48 11.83 8.05
C ARG A 186 0.28 10.93 8.36
N LEU A 187 0.03 10.69 9.64
CA LEU A 187 -1.07 9.84 10.11
C LEU A 187 -2.39 10.62 10.32
N PRO A 188 -3.55 10.01 10.06
CA PRO A 188 -4.84 10.57 10.43
C PRO A 188 -5.10 10.30 11.91
N GLY A 189 -5.51 11.29 12.71
CA GLY A 189 -6.09 10.99 14.03
C GLY A 189 -5.63 11.82 15.21
N LEU A 190 -4.51 12.53 15.14
CA LEU A 190 -3.97 13.25 16.31
C LEU A 190 -4.97 14.27 16.90
N ASP A 191 -5.76 14.92 16.04
CA ASP A 191 -6.72 15.96 16.43
C ASP A 191 -8.19 15.55 16.19
N LYS A 192 -8.49 14.24 16.16
CA LYS A 192 -9.85 13.74 15.88
C LYS A 192 -10.71 13.63 17.14
N LYS A 193 -12.03 13.60 16.92
CA LYS A 193 -13.01 13.29 17.97
C LYS A 193 -13.09 11.77 18.17
N TYR A 194 -12.59 11.30 19.30
CA TYR A 194 -12.59 9.88 19.60
C TYR A 194 -13.94 9.42 20.14
N VAL A 195 -14.60 8.52 19.42
CA VAL A 195 -15.90 7.94 19.77
C VAL A 195 -15.70 6.48 20.15
N LYS A 196 -16.25 6.06 21.29
CA LYS A 196 -16.11 4.67 21.74
C LYS A 196 -16.95 3.75 20.87
N SER A 197 -16.33 2.72 20.29
CA SER A 197 -17.00 1.62 19.61
C SER A 197 -16.63 0.29 20.28
N LYS A 198 -17.48 -0.73 20.11
CA LYS A 198 -17.21 -2.09 20.60
C LYS A 198 -16.06 -2.70 19.78
N PRO A 199 -14.94 -3.10 20.40
CA PRO A 199 -13.85 -3.76 19.68
C PRO A 199 -14.28 -5.07 19.03
N ILE A 200 -13.63 -5.42 17.93
CA ILE A 200 -13.76 -6.72 17.27
C ILE A 200 -12.79 -7.69 17.96
N GLU A 201 -13.34 -8.71 18.60
CA GLU A 201 -12.60 -9.73 19.33
C GLU A 201 -12.85 -11.10 18.69
N ILE A 202 -11.89 -11.55 17.87
CA ILE A 202 -11.97 -12.85 17.21
C ILE A 202 -11.12 -13.85 17.99
N ASN A 203 -11.72 -14.97 18.39
CA ASN A 203 -10.99 -16.08 18.99
C ASN A 203 -10.29 -16.89 17.88
N PRO A 204 -8.97 -17.14 17.96
CA PRO A 204 -8.25 -17.95 16.98
C PRO A 204 -8.74 -19.39 16.84
N GLN A 205 -9.50 -19.90 17.81
CA GLN A 205 -10.08 -21.25 17.78
C GLN A 205 -11.45 -21.32 17.11
N TRP A 206 -12.02 -20.18 16.71
CA TRP A 206 -13.31 -20.16 16.03
C TRP A 206 -13.21 -20.65 14.59
N ASP A 207 -14.21 -21.42 14.18
CA ASP A 207 -14.42 -21.71 12.76
C ASP A 207 -15.01 -20.50 12.02
N ARG A 208 -15.11 -20.63 10.69
CA ARG A 208 -15.64 -19.58 9.80
C ARG A 208 -17.05 -19.13 10.20
N PHE A 209 -17.94 -20.04 10.57
CA PHE A 209 -19.33 -19.73 10.89
C PHE A 209 -19.42 -19.02 12.24
N GLN A 210 -18.66 -19.46 13.23
CA GLN A 210 -18.56 -18.79 14.52
C GLN A 210 -18.06 -17.34 14.40
N VAL A 211 -17.08 -17.09 13.53
CA VAL A 211 -16.62 -15.72 13.22
C VAL A 211 -17.73 -14.90 12.58
N ILE A 212 -18.43 -15.45 11.59
CA ILE A 212 -19.52 -14.75 10.90
C ILE A 212 -20.66 -14.41 11.88
N ASP A 213 -21.10 -15.37 12.69
CA ASP A 213 -22.19 -15.18 13.65
C ASP A 213 -21.82 -14.14 14.72
N TYR A 214 -20.58 -14.17 15.20
CA TYR A 214 -20.07 -13.13 16.11
C TYR A 214 -20.09 -11.75 15.45
N LEU A 215 -19.53 -11.62 14.24
CA LEU A 215 -19.52 -10.34 13.52
C LEU A 215 -20.94 -9.83 13.24
N GLU A 216 -21.88 -10.73 12.94
CA GLU A 216 -23.29 -10.39 12.76
C GLU A 216 -23.92 -9.84 14.03
N SER A 217 -23.60 -10.45 15.19
CA SER A 217 -24.15 -10.03 16.49
C SER A 217 -23.73 -8.62 16.91
N ILE A 218 -22.62 -8.09 16.40
CA ILE A 218 -22.07 -6.79 16.80
C ILE A 218 -22.28 -5.67 15.78
N ARG A 219 -23.00 -5.92 14.67
CA ARG A 219 -23.19 -4.95 13.58
C ARG A 219 -23.81 -3.63 14.03
N GLY A 220 -24.71 -3.69 15.01
CA GLY A 220 -25.36 -2.49 15.57
C GLY A 220 -24.43 -1.64 16.45
N GLU A 221 -23.27 -2.16 16.85
CA GLU A 221 -22.33 -1.52 17.79
C GLU A 221 -20.97 -1.21 17.14
N ASN A 222 -20.69 -1.79 15.96
CA ASN A 222 -19.44 -1.64 15.24
C ASN A 222 -19.68 -1.55 13.71
N GLU A 223 -19.38 -0.38 13.15
CA GLU A 223 -19.54 -0.10 11.72
C GLU A 223 -18.65 -0.98 10.83
N THR A 224 -17.43 -1.29 11.26
CA THR A 224 -16.53 -2.16 10.48
C THR A 224 -17.08 -3.58 10.38
N ALA A 225 -17.69 -4.08 11.46
CA ALA A 225 -18.37 -5.38 11.45
C ALA A 225 -19.59 -5.37 10.52
N ASP A 226 -20.36 -4.28 10.46
CA ASP A 226 -21.45 -4.13 9.49
C ASP A 226 -20.93 -4.12 8.04
N LEU A 227 -19.92 -3.29 7.76
CA LEU A 227 -19.31 -3.16 6.43
C LEU A 227 -18.68 -4.46 5.92
N ALA A 228 -18.24 -5.35 6.81
CA ALA A 228 -17.70 -6.66 6.44
C ALA A 228 -18.69 -7.49 5.63
N PHE A 229 -19.99 -7.43 5.91
CA PHE A 229 -21.02 -8.17 5.16
C PHE A 229 -21.24 -7.61 3.75
N TYR A 230 -21.05 -6.30 3.56
CA TYR A 230 -21.08 -5.68 2.24
C TYR A 230 -19.86 -6.09 1.41
N ALA A 231 -18.67 -6.12 2.02
CA ALA A 231 -17.45 -6.59 1.36
C ALA A 231 -17.50 -8.11 1.05
N TYR A 232 -18.06 -8.89 1.98
CA TYR A 232 -18.27 -10.33 1.82
C TYR A 232 -19.36 -10.67 0.78
N ARG A 233 -20.24 -9.69 0.48
CA ARG A 233 -21.33 -9.77 -0.51
C ARG A 233 -22.35 -10.87 -0.21
N ASP A 234 -22.60 -11.14 1.06
CA ASP A 234 -23.71 -12.03 1.44
C ASP A 234 -25.03 -11.26 1.31
N MET A 235 -25.72 -11.50 0.20
CA MET A 235 -26.94 -10.79 -0.17
C MET A 235 -28.14 -11.12 0.72
N THR A 236 -28.02 -12.10 1.63
CA THR A 236 -29.04 -12.38 2.66
C THR A 236 -28.85 -11.53 3.91
N ARG A 237 -27.63 -11.01 4.12
CA ARG A 237 -27.24 -10.27 5.33
C ARG A 237 -26.91 -8.81 5.05
N CYS A 238 -26.79 -8.38 3.80
CA CYS A 238 -26.52 -6.99 3.46
C CYS A 238 -27.63 -6.36 2.61
N ARG A 239 -27.64 -5.02 2.60
CA ARG A 239 -28.48 -4.24 1.71
C ARG A 239 -27.92 -4.33 0.28
N TRP A 240 -28.80 -4.49 -0.70
CA TRP A 240 -28.41 -4.73 -2.10
C TRP A 240 -27.98 -3.44 -2.82
N GLU A 241 -28.46 -2.28 -2.37
CA GLU A 241 -28.26 -0.97 -2.99
C GLU A 241 -26.78 -0.68 -3.32
N PRO A 242 -25.82 -0.87 -2.39
CA PRO A 242 -24.42 -0.59 -2.69
C PRO A 242 -23.84 -1.55 -3.74
N PHE A 243 -24.24 -2.84 -3.70
CA PHE A 243 -23.82 -3.82 -4.69
C PHE A 243 -24.38 -3.48 -6.07
N ILE A 244 -25.68 -3.19 -6.17
CA ILE A 244 -26.34 -2.85 -7.42
C ILE A 244 -25.70 -1.60 -8.04
N LYS A 245 -25.51 -0.55 -7.23
CA LYS A 245 -24.86 0.68 -7.67
C LYS A 245 -23.46 0.40 -8.21
N ALA A 246 -22.67 -0.40 -7.50
CA ALA A 246 -21.35 -0.79 -7.98
C ALA A 246 -21.43 -1.59 -9.30
N ALA A 247 -22.31 -2.59 -9.36
CA ALA A 247 -22.52 -3.47 -10.51
C ALA A 247 -22.85 -2.70 -11.79
N VAL A 248 -23.69 -1.66 -11.71
CA VAL A 248 -24.17 -0.93 -12.89
C VAL A 248 -23.41 0.37 -13.21
N GLU A 249 -22.62 0.91 -12.27
CA GLU A 249 -21.90 2.20 -12.49
C GLU A 249 -20.38 2.05 -12.54
N ARG A 250 -19.80 0.94 -12.04
CA ARG A 250 -18.35 0.82 -11.81
C ARG A 250 -17.73 -0.43 -12.44
N ASN A 251 -18.29 -0.88 -13.55
CA ASN A 251 -17.86 -2.11 -14.24
C ASN A 251 -17.53 -1.86 -15.72
N PRO A 252 -16.40 -1.20 -16.05
CA PRO A 252 -16.03 -0.88 -17.42
C PRO A 252 -15.53 -2.09 -18.25
N VAL A 253 -15.03 -3.15 -17.62
CA VAL A 253 -14.46 -4.30 -18.38
C VAL A 253 -15.55 -5.05 -19.11
N SER A 254 -16.68 -5.30 -18.45
CA SER A 254 -17.87 -5.92 -19.05
C SER A 254 -18.44 -5.08 -20.20
N ILE A 255 -18.39 -3.74 -20.09
CA ILE A 255 -18.81 -2.82 -21.16
C ILE A 255 -17.89 -2.94 -22.37
N GLU A 256 -16.56 -2.93 -22.17
CA GLU A 256 -15.60 -3.03 -23.26
C GLU A 256 -15.68 -4.41 -23.96
N ALA A 257 -15.87 -5.49 -23.19
CA ALA A 257 -16.09 -6.84 -23.75
C ALA A 257 -17.35 -6.93 -24.64
N ALA A 258 -18.36 -6.09 -24.37
CA ALA A 258 -19.65 -6.05 -25.05
C ALA A 258 -19.77 -4.99 -26.16
N LYS A 259 -18.71 -4.19 -26.39
CA LYS A 259 -18.75 -2.97 -27.22
C LYS A 259 -19.34 -3.17 -28.61
N ASN A 260 -18.86 -4.19 -29.33
CA ASN A 260 -19.23 -4.47 -30.72
C ASN A 260 -20.39 -5.48 -30.88
N LYS A 261 -21.04 -5.88 -29.78
CA LYS A 261 -22.14 -6.87 -29.78
C LYS A 261 -23.50 -6.18 -29.70
N THR A 262 -24.49 -6.68 -30.41
CA THR A 262 -25.91 -6.34 -30.23
C THR A 262 -26.43 -6.83 -28.89
N ALA A 263 -27.65 -6.42 -28.49
CA ALA A 263 -28.27 -6.93 -27.26
C ALA A 263 -28.42 -8.46 -27.29
N GLN A 264 -28.81 -9.03 -28.44
CA GLN A 264 -28.93 -10.48 -28.60
C GLN A 264 -27.58 -11.18 -28.49
N GLU A 265 -26.54 -10.69 -29.19
CA GLU A 265 -25.20 -11.29 -29.11
C GLU A 265 -24.59 -11.20 -27.71
N ASN A 266 -24.90 -10.15 -26.94
CA ASN A 266 -24.48 -10.04 -25.54
C ASN A 266 -25.22 -11.05 -24.65
N TYR A 267 -26.51 -11.25 -24.88
CA TYR A 267 -27.29 -12.27 -24.17
C TYR A 267 -26.75 -13.68 -24.48
N ASP A 268 -26.53 -13.99 -25.75
CA ASP A 268 -26.02 -15.29 -26.20
C ASP A 268 -24.61 -15.56 -25.64
N TRP A 269 -23.75 -14.53 -25.61
CA TRP A 269 -22.44 -14.57 -24.98
C TRP A 269 -22.52 -14.94 -23.49
N LEU A 270 -23.39 -14.28 -22.71
CA LEU A 270 -23.60 -14.59 -21.30
C LEU A 270 -24.19 -15.99 -21.08
N CYS A 271 -25.12 -16.42 -21.95
CA CYS A 271 -25.70 -17.76 -21.89
C CYS A 271 -24.67 -18.85 -22.20
N SER A 272 -23.67 -18.58 -23.06
CA SER A 272 -22.60 -19.53 -23.37
C SER A 272 -21.62 -19.76 -22.20
N MET A 273 -21.60 -18.88 -21.20
CA MET A 273 -20.71 -19.03 -20.05
C MET A 273 -21.23 -20.10 -19.07
N PRO A 274 -20.34 -20.88 -18.43
CA PRO A 274 -20.72 -21.79 -17.36
C PRO A 274 -21.58 -21.09 -16.30
N ASN A 275 -22.68 -21.72 -15.92
CA ASN A 275 -23.63 -21.19 -14.94
C ASN A 275 -23.17 -21.47 -13.50
N GLU A 276 -21.98 -20.99 -13.15
CA GLU A 276 -21.36 -21.21 -11.85
C GLU A 276 -20.62 -19.94 -11.43
N SER A 277 -21.04 -19.39 -10.29
CA SER A 277 -20.39 -18.23 -9.66
C SER A 277 -19.01 -18.60 -9.11
N ILE A 278 -18.09 -17.64 -9.10
CA ILE A 278 -16.82 -17.75 -8.38
C ILE A 278 -16.98 -17.68 -6.85
N TYR A 279 -18.20 -17.40 -6.37
CA TYR A 279 -18.53 -17.35 -4.95
C TYR A 279 -19.55 -18.43 -4.57
N GLU A 280 -19.36 -19.01 -3.39
CA GLU A 280 -20.29 -19.96 -2.78
C GLU A 280 -21.49 -19.28 -2.13
N GLY A 281 -22.59 -20.03 -1.98
CA GLY A 281 -23.77 -19.59 -1.24
C GLY A 281 -24.41 -18.33 -1.84
N PRO A 282 -25.03 -17.45 -1.05
CA PRO A 282 -25.79 -16.28 -1.53
C PRO A 282 -24.92 -15.11 -2.01
N ARG A 283 -23.63 -15.35 -2.25
CA ARG A 283 -22.67 -14.31 -2.63
C ARG A 283 -22.67 -14.08 -4.12
N LEU A 284 -22.50 -12.82 -4.54
CA LEU A 284 -22.55 -12.43 -5.95
C LEU A 284 -21.22 -11.82 -6.44
N ALA A 285 -20.78 -12.26 -7.60
CA ALA A 285 -19.75 -11.62 -8.39
C ALA A 285 -20.27 -10.34 -9.04
N THR A 286 -19.37 -9.37 -9.22
CA THR A 286 -19.63 -8.17 -10.01
C THR A 286 -19.50 -8.48 -11.50
N PRO A 287 -20.10 -7.65 -12.38
CA PRO A 287 -20.01 -7.84 -13.83
C PRO A 287 -18.59 -7.98 -14.38
N ASP A 288 -17.63 -7.20 -13.87
CA ASP A 288 -16.25 -7.29 -14.34
C ASP A 288 -15.55 -8.56 -13.86
N GLU A 289 -15.89 -9.09 -12.68
CA GLU A 289 -15.41 -10.41 -12.27
C GLU A 289 -15.96 -11.50 -13.19
N LEU A 290 -17.27 -11.49 -13.48
CA LEU A 290 -17.88 -12.44 -14.40
C LEU A 290 -17.22 -12.39 -15.79
N ALA A 291 -17.01 -11.18 -16.32
CA ALA A 291 -16.36 -10.98 -17.62
C ALA A 291 -14.90 -11.48 -17.63
N ASN A 292 -14.15 -11.24 -16.56
CA ASN A 292 -12.75 -11.67 -16.45
C ASN A 292 -12.59 -13.18 -16.24
N TYR A 293 -13.43 -13.80 -15.40
CA TYR A 293 -13.37 -15.23 -15.13
C TYR A 293 -14.12 -16.08 -16.17
N GLY A 294 -14.96 -15.46 -17.01
CA GLY A 294 -15.70 -16.13 -18.07
C GLY A 294 -16.78 -17.09 -17.55
N ARG A 295 -17.27 -16.86 -16.33
CA ARG A 295 -18.28 -17.69 -15.67
C ARG A 295 -19.07 -16.88 -14.66
N GLY A 296 -20.31 -17.28 -14.41
CA GLY A 296 -21.13 -16.67 -13.37
C GLY A 296 -22.51 -17.29 -13.26
N ASP A 297 -23.15 -17.07 -12.12
CA ASP A 297 -24.54 -17.45 -11.88
C ASP A 297 -25.51 -16.57 -12.70
N GLY A 298 -26.76 -17.03 -12.90
CA GLY A 298 -27.80 -16.27 -13.61
C GLY A 298 -28.06 -14.86 -13.06
N ILE A 299 -27.97 -14.65 -11.75
CA ILE A 299 -28.11 -13.31 -11.16
C ILE A 299 -26.96 -12.40 -11.60
N GLU A 300 -25.74 -12.92 -11.61
CA GLU A 300 -24.53 -12.19 -11.99
C GLU A 300 -24.53 -11.88 -13.50
N LYS A 301 -25.00 -12.82 -14.32
CA LYS A 301 -25.25 -12.64 -15.76
C LYS A 301 -26.30 -11.55 -15.98
N ALA A 302 -27.39 -11.56 -15.23
CA ALA A 302 -28.44 -10.54 -15.34
C ALA A 302 -27.92 -9.13 -15.00
N PHE A 303 -27.13 -8.97 -13.92
CA PHE A 303 -26.51 -7.68 -13.61
C PHE A 303 -25.48 -7.24 -14.64
N THR A 304 -24.71 -8.18 -15.19
CA THR A 304 -23.76 -7.90 -16.29
C THR A 304 -24.50 -7.42 -17.52
N PHE A 305 -25.58 -8.09 -17.88
CA PHE A 305 -26.42 -7.72 -19.00
C PHE A 305 -27.06 -6.34 -18.79
N ALA A 306 -27.59 -6.08 -17.59
CA ALA A 306 -28.15 -4.78 -17.24
C ALA A 306 -27.11 -3.64 -17.35
N ASN A 307 -25.89 -3.84 -16.84
CA ASN A 307 -24.79 -2.86 -16.98
C ASN A 307 -24.49 -2.52 -18.46
N ILE A 308 -24.48 -3.54 -19.32
CA ILE A 308 -24.27 -3.38 -20.77
C ILE A 308 -25.46 -2.64 -21.41
N LEU A 309 -26.70 -3.03 -21.10
CA LEU A 309 -27.89 -2.42 -21.68
C LEU A 309 -28.04 -0.95 -21.25
N MET A 310 -27.84 -0.62 -19.98
CA MET A 310 -27.91 0.78 -19.50
C MET A 310 -26.88 1.68 -20.17
N THR A 311 -25.74 1.13 -20.59
CA THR A 311 -24.72 1.88 -21.33
C THR A 311 -25.14 2.12 -22.79
N LYS A 312 -25.76 1.12 -23.44
CA LYS A 312 -26.18 1.20 -24.85
C LYS A 312 -27.52 1.92 -25.05
N MET A 313 -28.42 1.83 -24.08
CA MET A 313 -29.80 2.33 -24.11
C MET A 313 -30.09 3.11 -22.82
N PRO A 314 -29.48 4.29 -22.63
CA PRO A 314 -29.50 5.02 -21.35
C PRO A 314 -30.87 5.56 -20.94
N GLU A 315 -31.81 5.67 -21.87
CA GLU A 315 -33.16 6.21 -21.65
C GLU A 315 -34.19 5.11 -21.33
N GLU A 316 -33.85 3.83 -21.47
CA GLU A 316 -34.75 2.72 -21.14
C GLU A 316 -34.69 2.39 -19.65
N GLU A 317 -35.86 2.24 -19.02
CA GLU A 317 -35.97 1.64 -17.71
C GLU A 317 -35.79 0.12 -17.82
N LEU A 318 -34.95 -0.45 -16.97
CA LEU A 318 -34.73 -1.89 -16.88
C LEU A 318 -35.27 -2.41 -15.55
N GLN A 319 -35.88 -3.59 -15.58
CA GLN A 319 -36.28 -4.30 -14.38
C GLN A 319 -35.52 -5.62 -14.30
N ILE A 320 -34.98 -5.96 -13.13
CA ILE A 320 -34.44 -7.28 -12.84
C ILE A 320 -35.34 -7.93 -11.81
N ILE A 321 -35.90 -9.09 -12.16
CA ILE A 321 -36.74 -9.91 -11.29
C ILE A 321 -35.97 -11.19 -11.01
N ILE A 322 -35.71 -11.46 -9.75
CA ILE A 322 -35.04 -12.65 -9.24
C ILE A 322 -36.08 -13.39 -8.40
N ASP A 323 -36.45 -14.59 -8.82
CA ASP A 323 -37.37 -15.45 -8.10
C ASP A 323 -36.83 -16.88 -8.04
N GLY A 324 -36.02 -17.16 -7.02
CA GLY A 324 -35.41 -18.47 -6.82
C GLY A 324 -34.49 -18.84 -7.99
N PRO A 325 -34.83 -19.87 -8.79
CA PRO A 325 -34.02 -20.25 -9.95
C PRO A 325 -34.25 -19.37 -11.17
N GLU A 326 -35.35 -18.61 -11.26
CA GLU A 326 -35.63 -17.80 -12.44
C GLU A 326 -35.14 -16.35 -12.25
N VAL A 327 -34.33 -15.87 -13.20
CA VAL A 327 -33.88 -14.48 -13.24
C VAL A 327 -34.29 -13.86 -14.57
N VAL A 328 -35.04 -12.75 -14.53
CA VAL A 328 -35.55 -12.09 -15.72
C VAL A 328 -35.09 -10.63 -15.74
N VAL A 329 -34.40 -10.24 -16.80
CA VAL A 329 -34.15 -8.83 -17.13
C VAL A 329 -35.24 -8.40 -18.12
N LYS A 330 -36.02 -7.38 -17.77
CA LYS A 330 -37.11 -6.85 -18.58
C LYS A 330 -36.80 -5.43 -19.04
N ASN A 331 -37.03 -5.20 -20.33
CA ASN A 331 -37.16 -3.89 -20.96
C ASN A 331 -38.33 -3.95 -21.97
N SER A 332 -38.15 -3.49 -23.20
CA SER A 332 -39.07 -3.82 -24.31
C SER A 332 -39.17 -5.33 -24.61
N LYS A 333 -38.23 -6.14 -24.11
CA LYS A 333 -38.20 -7.61 -24.20
C LYS A 333 -37.92 -8.24 -22.84
N GLU A 334 -38.19 -9.54 -22.72
CA GLU A 334 -37.77 -10.33 -21.57
C GLU A 334 -36.56 -11.20 -21.91
N TRP A 335 -35.56 -11.18 -21.03
CA TRP A 335 -34.31 -11.95 -21.15
C TRP A 335 -34.16 -12.81 -19.90
N ARG A 336 -33.98 -14.11 -20.08
CA ARG A 336 -34.08 -15.09 -18.98
C ARG A 336 -32.73 -15.74 -18.68
N PHE A 337 -32.40 -15.86 -17.40
CA PHE A 337 -31.25 -16.60 -16.90
C PHE A 337 -31.70 -17.54 -15.79
N GLU A 338 -30.92 -18.59 -15.54
CA GLU A 338 -31.16 -19.55 -14.46
C GLU A 338 -30.14 -19.34 -13.34
N SER A 339 -30.59 -19.31 -12.08
CA SER A 339 -29.74 -19.14 -10.90
C SER A 339 -29.76 -20.36 -9.99
N ALA A 340 -28.61 -20.68 -9.40
CA ALA A 340 -28.49 -21.68 -8.34
C ALA A 340 -28.48 -21.05 -6.93
N LYS A 341 -28.63 -19.71 -6.82
CA LYS A 341 -28.44 -18.96 -5.57
C LYS A 341 -29.68 -18.93 -4.67
N GLY A 342 -30.86 -19.19 -5.23
CA GLY A 342 -32.12 -19.25 -4.48
C GLY A 342 -32.53 -17.93 -3.82
N LEU A 343 -32.08 -16.79 -4.36
CA LEU A 343 -32.41 -15.45 -3.85
C LEU A 343 -33.74 -14.96 -4.44
N GLN A 344 -34.35 -13.96 -3.80
CA GLN A 344 -35.56 -13.31 -4.30
C GLN A 344 -35.40 -11.79 -4.19
N LYS A 345 -35.62 -11.07 -5.30
CA LYS A 345 -35.55 -9.61 -5.33
C LYS A 345 -36.18 -9.03 -6.60
N GLN A 346 -36.81 -7.87 -6.49
CA GLN A 346 -37.22 -7.07 -7.64
C GLN A 346 -36.53 -5.71 -7.62
N ILE A 347 -35.88 -5.36 -8.74
CA ILE A 347 -35.02 -4.18 -8.87
C ILE A 347 -35.43 -3.41 -10.12
N THR A 348 -35.60 -2.10 -9.99
CA THR A 348 -35.82 -1.18 -11.11
C THR A 348 -34.61 -0.27 -11.24
N LEU A 349 -34.05 -0.23 -12.45
CA LEU A 349 -32.85 0.52 -12.81
C LEU A 349 -33.22 1.58 -13.84
N ALA A 350 -32.96 2.84 -13.50
CA ALA A 350 -32.99 3.97 -14.41
C ALA A 350 -31.74 4.83 -14.20
N LYS A 351 -31.23 5.47 -15.25
CA LYS A 351 -29.96 6.23 -15.18
C LYS A 351 -29.96 7.35 -14.14
N ALA A 352 -31.13 7.87 -13.77
CA ALA A 352 -31.29 8.89 -12.72
C ALA A 352 -31.65 8.33 -11.33
N ARG A 353 -32.10 7.06 -11.22
CA ARG A 353 -32.63 6.46 -9.97
C ARG A 353 -32.49 4.93 -9.98
N ILE A 354 -31.96 4.38 -8.89
CA ILE A 354 -32.08 2.95 -8.56
C ILE A 354 -33.23 2.83 -7.55
N ALA A 355 -34.29 2.11 -7.90
CA ALA A 355 -35.41 1.83 -7.01
C ALA A 355 -35.48 0.32 -6.73
N ILE A 356 -35.53 -0.06 -5.46
CA ILE A 356 -35.60 -1.46 -5.04
C ILE A 356 -36.91 -1.65 -4.28
N THR A 357 -37.71 -2.62 -4.70
CA THR A 357 -38.90 -3.05 -3.97
C THR A 357 -38.59 -4.34 -3.21
N ALA A 358 -39.23 -4.49 -2.05
CA ALA A 358 -38.99 -5.59 -1.12
C ALA A 358 -39.11 -6.95 -1.81
#